data_AF-A0A8T7BL55-F1
#
_entry.id   AF-A0A8T7BL55-F1
#
_cell.length_a   1.000
_cell.length_b   1.000
_cell.length_c   1.000
_cell.angle_alpha   90.00
_cell.angle_beta   90.00
_cell.angle_gamma   90.00
#
_symmetry.space_group_name_H-M   'P 1'
#
loop_
_entity.id
_entity.type
_entity.pdbx_description
1 polymer ?
#
loop_
_entity_poly.entity_id
_entity_poly.type
_entity_poly.pdbx_seq_one_letter_code
_entity_poly.pdbx_strand_id
1 'polypeptide(L)'
;EIYNYGQPMDHATALYSLLLPFCFYHFRFQKKYLFALSFLSILVYLSHPMFAAILAICLAMLSATITIVMRRKGILILAATSILMIFFMPQLMTYFLKLDYFQTLSSIAASWEERVDIWMKVIELINERPILGWGLDTSSDIEGIMNTSFDKVIQVHPHNIPLQIRLETGLPGLLLFCGLIGVIWQYLLKQSDRAFAAACVASLSIYLCFAMVSFNAWHSWWLCTQYLAVLTILCFKALAPADRIIDI
;
A
#
# COMPACT_ATOMS: atom_id res chain seq x y z
N GLU A 1 13.36 15.20 -23.16
CA GLU A 1 12.14 14.86 -22.38
C GLU A 1 12.35 13.50 -21.74
N ILE A 2 11.65 13.17 -20.65
CA ILE A 2 11.72 11.91 -19.89
C ILE A 2 12.80 11.88 -18.78
N TYR A 3 12.67 12.80 -17.83
CA TYR A 3 13.00 12.50 -16.43
C TYR A 3 11.68 12.47 -15.67
N ASN A 4 10.96 11.34 -15.75
CA ASN A 4 9.77 11.09 -14.94
C ASN A 4 10.23 10.70 -13.53
N TYR A 5 10.73 11.68 -12.77
CA TYR A 5 10.48 11.66 -11.32
C TYR A 5 8.97 11.48 -11.15
N GLY A 6 8.54 10.50 -10.35
CA GLY A 6 7.12 10.20 -10.10
C GLY A 6 6.32 11.48 -10.06
N GLN A 7 5.34 11.63 -10.97
CA GLN A 7 4.78 12.94 -11.23
C GLN A 7 4.19 13.47 -9.92
N PRO A 8 4.32 14.77 -9.59
CA PRO A 8 3.73 15.34 -8.37
C PRO A 8 2.25 14.95 -8.19
N MET A 9 1.55 14.71 -9.30
CA MET A 9 0.19 14.21 -9.34
C MET A 9 0.01 12.78 -8.80
N ASP A 10 0.97 11.88 -9.01
CA ASP A 10 0.92 10.49 -8.51
C ASP A 10 1.05 10.47 -6.98
N HIS A 11 1.97 11.28 -6.44
CA HIS A 11 2.13 11.47 -5.00
C HIS A 11 0.87 12.07 -4.37
N ALA A 12 0.29 13.08 -5.03
CA ALA A 12 -0.96 13.68 -4.61
C ALA A 12 -2.11 12.65 -4.63
N THR A 13 -2.22 11.85 -5.69
CA THR A 13 -3.23 10.80 -5.83
C THR A 13 -3.13 9.77 -4.71
N ALA A 14 -1.91 9.34 -4.37
CA ALA A 14 -1.69 8.41 -3.27
C ALA A 14 -2.12 9.00 -1.91
N LEU A 15 -1.73 10.25 -1.61
CA LEU A 15 -2.13 10.95 -0.39
C LEU A 15 -3.65 11.14 -0.30
N TYR A 16 -4.29 11.64 -1.37
CA TYR A 16 -5.74 11.85 -1.39
C TYR A 16 -6.49 10.53 -1.24
N SER A 17 -6.03 9.45 -1.88
CA SER A 17 -6.62 8.12 -1.73
C SER A 17 -6.61 7.68 -0.26
N LEU A 18 -5.50 7.88 0.46
CA LEU A 18 -5.39 7.52 1.88
C LEU A 18 -6.34 8.33 2.78
N LEU A 19 -6.61 9.60 2.43
CA LEU A 19 -7.47 10.49 3.22
C LEU A 19 -8.96 10.37 2.88
N LEU A 20 -9.30 9.87 1.67
CA LEU A 20 -10.67 9.80 1.16
C LEU A 20 -11.65 9.09 2.12
N PRO A 21 -11.32 7.94 2.75
CA PRO A 21 -12.24 7.28 3.68
C PRO A 21 -12.61 8.15 4.90
N PHE A 22 -11.67 8.98 5.36
CA PHE A 22 -11.88 9.86 6.52
C PHE A 22 -12.67 11.11 6.18
N CYS A 23 -12.53 11.61 4.95
CA CYS A 23 -13.48 12.59 4.41
C CYS A 23 -14.90 12.02 4.51
N PHE A 24 -15.16 10.81 4.00
CA PHE A 24 -16.50 10.22 4.10
C PHE A 24 -16.98 9.99 5.54
N TYR A 25 -16.11 9.53 6.44
CA TYR A 25 -16.45 9.41 7.86
C TYR A 25 -16.88 10.74 8.49
N HIS A 26 -16.18 11.84 8.20
CA HIS A 26 -16.53 13.18 8.70
C HIS A 26 -17.68 13.86 7.97
N PHE A 27 -18.12 13.34 6.81
CA PHE A 27 -19.31 13.83 6.11
C PHE A 27 -20.54 13.84 7.01
N ARG A 28 -20.62 12.89 7.95
CA ARG A 28 -21.69 12.80 8.95
C ARG A 28 -21.72 13.98 9.94
N PHE A 29 -20.66 14.80 9.99
CA PHE A 29 -20.48 15.88 10.96
C PHE A 29 -20.32 17.28 10.35
N GLN A 30 -19.60 17.45 9.23
CA GLN A 30 -19.24 18.78 8.69
C GLN A 30 -19.24 18.81 7.15
N LYS A 31 -20.34 19.27 6.53
CA LYS A 31 -20.60 19.11 5.08
C LYS A 31 -19.78 20.01 4.14
N LYS A 32 -19.28 21.18 4.59
CA LYS A 32 -18.77 22.26 3.70
C LYS A 32 -17.30 22.11 3.23
N TYR A 33 -16.38 21.71 4.10
CA TYR A 33 -14.96 21.52 3.72
C TYR A 33 -14.71 20.21 2.96
N LEU A 34 -15.72 19.37 2.97
CA LEU A 34 -15.67 17.97 2.57
C LEU A 34 -16.05 17.77 1.11
N PHE A 35 -16.96 18.59 0.60
CA PHE A 35 -17.21 18.69 -0.84
C PHE A 35 -15.94 19.15 -1.57
N ALA A 36 -15.23 20.16 -1.05
CA ALA A 36 -14.01 20.67 -1.67
C ALA A 36 -12.89 19.61 -1.71
N LEU A 37 -12.65 18.88 -0.61
CA LEU A 37 -11.62 17.83 -0.55
C LEU A 37 -11.97 16.59 -1.39
N SER A 38 -13.22 16.11 -1.34
CA SER A 38 -13.66 14.98 -2.17
C SER A 38 -13.69 15.34 -3.65
N PHE A 39 -14.13 16.55 -4.00
CA PHE A 39 -14.10 17.07 -5.36
C PHE A 39 -12.67 17.21 -5.88
N LEU A 40 -11.75 17.76 -5.08
CA LEU A 40 -10.34 17.86 -5.42
C LEU A 40 -9.70 16.47 -5.62
N SER A 41 -10.04 15.50 -4.78
CA SER A 41 -9.55 14.12 -4.90
C SER A 41 -10.04 13.46 -6.20
N ILE A 42 -11.32 13.65 -6.56
CA ILE A 42 -11.90 13.16 -7.82
C ILE A 42 -11.25 13.86 -9.02
N LEU A 43 -11.02 15.18 -8.96
CA LEU A 43 -10.37 15.92 -10.04
C LEU A 43 -8.92 15.49 -10.27
N VAL A 44 -8.15 15.26 -9.21
CA VAL A 44 -6.77 14.74 -9.29
C VAL A 44 -6.75 13.33 -9.87
N TYR A 45 -7.73 12.50 -9.50
CA TYR A 45 -7.86 11.15 -10.03
C TYR A 45 -8.28 11.13 -11.52
N LEU A 46 -9.20 12.01 -11.92
CA LEU A 46 -9.64 12.14 -13.32
C LEU A 46 -8.56 12.72 -14.23
N SER A 47 -7.64 13.54 -13.70
CA SER A 47 -6.56 14.10 -14.50
C SER A 47 -5.50 13.05 -14.83
N HIS A 48 -5.15 12.14 -13.90
CA HIS A 48 -4.14 11.09 -14.11
C HIS A 48 -4.59 9.71 -13.56
N PRO A 49 -5.15 8.82 -14.42
CA PRO A 49 -5.64 7.52 -13.98
C PRO A 49 -4.48 6.56 -13.66
N MET A 50 -4.15 6.44 -12.38
CA MET A 50 -3.31 5.36 -11.86
C MET A 50 -4.15 4.09 -11.67
N PHE A 51 -3.88 3.02 -12.43
CA PHE A 51 -4.57 1.73 -12.27
C PHE A 51 -4.50 1.20 -10.82
N ALA A 52 -3.36 1.39 -10.14
CA ALA A 52 -3.20 1.01 -8.74
C ALA A 52 -4.15 1.76 -7.80
N ALA A 53 -4.49 3.02 -8.11
CA ALA A 53 -5.43 3.80 -7.31
C ALA A 53 -6.88 3.29 -7.46
N ILE A 54 -7.30 2.86 -8.66
CA ILE A 54 -8.61 2.21 -8.86
C ILE A 54 -8.71 0.98 -7.98
N LEU A 55 -7.72 0.10 -8.08
CA LEU A 55 -7.67 -1.14 -7.32
C LEU A 55 -7.71 -0.84 -5.81
N ALA A 56 -6.92 0.15 -5.37
CA ALA A 56 -6.89 0.57 -3.98
C ALA A 56 -8.26 1.05 -3.48
N ILE A 57 -8.98 1.87 -4.24
CA ILE A 57 -10.32 2.36 -3.89
C ILE A 57 -11.33 1.19 -3.84
N CYS A 58 -11.30 0.28 -4.81
CA CYS A 58 -12.16 -0.90 -4.81
C CYS A 58 -11.92 -1.78 -3.56
N LEU A 59 -10.65 -2.02 -3.22
CA LEU A 59 -10.29 -2.76 -2.01
C LEU A 59 -10.68 -2.01 -0.73
N ALA A 60 -10.59 -0.68 -0.73
CA ALA A 60 -11.03 0.16 0.38
C ALA A 60 -12.55 0.03 0.63
N MET A 61 -13.35 0.07 -0.44
CA MET A 61 -14.80 -0.09 -0.36
C MET A 61 -15.18 -1.49 0.12
N LEU A 62 -14.52 -2.53 -0.42
CA LEU A 62 -14.76 -3.92 -0.03
C LEU A 62 -14.40 -4.15 1.44
N SER A 63 -13.22 -3.72 1.88
CA SER A 63 -12.74 -3.90 3.25
C SER A 63 -13.56 -3.10 4.27
N ALA A 64 -14.00 -1.88 3.93
CA ALA A 64 -14.95 -1.11 4.73
C ALA A 64 -16.29 -1.84 4.89
N THR A 65 -16.82 -2.37 3.78
CA THR A 65 -18.08 -3.13 3.78
C THR A 65 -17.98 -4.38 4.65
N ILE A 66 -16.90 -5.15 4.51
CA ILE A 66 -16.60 -6.31 5.36
C ILE A 66 -16.53 -5.89 6.83
N THR A 67 -15.89 -4.77 7.14
CA THR A 67 -15.76 -4.26 8.51
C THR A 67 -17.11 -3.88 9.11
N ILE A 68 -18.00 -3.24 8.33
CA ILE A 68 -19.33 -2.84 8.79
C ILE A 68 -20.23 -4.06 8.99
N VAL A 69 -20.28 -4.97 8.00
CA VAL A 69 -21.19 -6.12 7.97
C VAL A 69 -20.75 -7.22 8.93
N MET A 70 -19.47 -7.61 8.88
CA MET A 70 -18.92 -8.75 9.62
C MET A 70 -18.27 -8.34 10.95
N ARG A 71 -18.16 -7.03 11.22
CA ARG A 71 -17.65 -6.46 12.47
C ARG A 71 -16.27 -7.02 12.83
N ARG A 72 -16.10 -7.47 14.09
CA ARG A 72 -14.86 -8.06 14.59
C ARG A 72 -14.36 -9.23 13.74
N LYS A 73 -15.27 -10.09 13.25
CA LYS A 73 -14.88 -11.22 12.39
C LYS A 73 -14.29 -10.73 11.06
N GLY A 74 -14.88 -9.70 10.47
CA GLY A 74 -14.37 -9.07 9.24
C GLY A 74 -12.97 -8.51 9.42
N ILE A 75 -12.75 -7.76 10.50
CA ILE A 75 -11.43 -7.20 10.83
C ILE A 75 -10.39 -8.32 11.05
N LEU A 76 -10.75 -9.40 11.75
CA LEU A 76 -9.84 -10.53 11.96
C LEU A 76 -9.47 -11.25 10.64
N ILE A 77 -10.43 -11.42 9.73
CA ILE A 77 -10.18 -12.00 8.41
C ILE A 77 -9.23 -11.10 7.62
N LEU A 78 -9.50 -9.80 7.55
CA LEU A 78 -8.64 -8.84 6.83
C LEU A 78 -7.23 -8.76 7.44
N ALA A 79 -7.13 -8.81 8.77
CA ALA A 79 -5.85 -8.85 9.47
C ALA A 79 -5.07 -10.13 9.15
N ALA A 80 -5.71 -11.30 9.25
CA ALA A 80 -5.07 -12.58 8.94
C ALA A 80 -4.63 -12.62 7.47
N THR A 81 -5.51 -12.26 6.54
CA THR A 81 -5.22 -12.25 5.10
C THR A 81 -4.06 -11.31 4.77
N SER A 82 -4.06 -10.07 5.28
CA SER A 82 -2.98 -9.12 4.99
C SER A 82 -1.63 -9.57 5.59
N ILE A 83 -1.61 -10.07 6.83
CA ILE A 83 -0.38 -10.57 7.46
C ILE A 83 0.16 -11.80 6.72
N LEU A 84 -0.71 -12.75 6.36
CA LEU A 84 -0.31 -13.93 5.59
C LEU A 84 0.21 -13.53 4.21
N MET A 85 -0.45 -12.59 3.54
CA MET A 85 -0.01 -12.08 2.23
C MET A 85 1.37 -11.42 2.30
N ILE A 86 1.61 -10.57 3.31
CA ILE A 86 2.91 -9.92 3.53
C ILE A 86 3.99 -10.97 3.81
N PHE A 87 3.73 -11.89 4.74
CA PHE A 87 4.71 -12.88 5.18
C PHE A 87 5.08 -13.85 4.06
N PHE A 88 4.09 -14.33 3.31
CA PHE A 88 4.28 -15.28 2.21
C PHE A 88 4.49 -14.62 0.85
N MET A 89 4.72 -13.30 0.80
CA MET A 89 4.88 -12.58 -0.46
C MET A 89 5.96 -13.20 -1.39
N PRO A 90 7.17 -13.58 -0.92
CA PRO A 90 8.16 -14.23 -1.77
C PRO A 90 7.64 -15.51 -2.43
N GLN A 91 6.90 -16.34 -1.69
CA GLN A 91 6.33 -17.59 -2.18
C GLN A 91 5.17 -17.34 -3.15
N LEU A 92 4.30 -16.37 -2.82
CA LEU A 92 3.21 -15.95 -3.70
C LEU A 92 3.75 -15.45 -5.04
N MET A 93 4.80 -14.64 -5.02
CA MET A 93 5.44 -14.12 -6.23
C MET A 93 6.20 -15.21 -6.99
N THR A 94 6.85 -16.15 -6.29
CA THR A 94 7.44 -17.33 -6.94
C THR A 94 6.41 -18.17 -7.68
N TYR A 95 5.22 -18.38 -7.09
CA TYR A 95 4.14 -19.10 -7.75
C TYR A 95 3.54 -18.32 -8.92
N PHE A 96 3.31 -17.01 -8.72
CA PHE A 96 2.81 -16.11 -9.75
C PHE A 96 3.70 -16.10 -11.00
N LEU A 97 5.02 -16.01 -10.82
CA LEU A 97 6.01 -16.02 -11.90
C LEU A 97 6.09 -17.36 -12.66
N LYS A 98 5.60 -18.46 -12.07
CA LYS A 98 5.53 -19.77 -12.72
C LYS A 98 4.30 -19.96 -13.60
N LEU A 99 3.32 -19.04 -13.57
CA LEU A 99 2.14 -19.17 -14.43
C LEU A 99 2.54 -18.99 -15.90
N ASP A 100 2.07 -19.87 -16.79
CA ASP A 100 2.44 -19.92 -18.21
C ASP A 100 2.32 -18.57 -18.93
N TYR A 101 1.34 -17.76 -18.53
CA TYR A 101 1.11 -16.40 -19.03
C TYR A 101 2.34 -15.48 -18.89
N PHE A 102 3.08 -15.60 -17.79
CA PHE A 102 4.30 -14.83 -17.55
C PHE A 102 5.55 -15.49 -18.15
N GLN A 103 5.45 -16.75 -18.60
CA GLN A 103 6.54 -17.44 -19.30
C GLN A 103 6.49 -17.23 -20.83
N THR A 104 5.33 -16.87 -21.39
CA THR A 104 5.10 -16.65 -22.83
C THR A 104 5.11 -15.16 -23.25
N LEU A 105 5.91 -14.36 -22.54
CA LEU A 105 6.15 -12.91 -22.67
C LEU A 105 6.29 -12.41 -24.11
N SER A 106 5.15 -12.12 -24.76
CA SER A 106 5.10 -11.49 -26.10
C SER A 106 4.05 -10.39 -26.21
N SER A 107 3.24 -10.13 -25.18
CA SER A 107 2.09 -9.21 -25.27
C SER A 107 1.71 -8.46 -23.99
N ILE A 108 2.58 -8.45 -22.97
CA ILE A 108 2.34 -7.67 -21.74
C ILE A 108 2.85 -6.24 -21.95
N ALA A 109 2.18 -5.23 -21.35
CA ALA A 109 2.68 -3.86 -21.36
C ALA A 109 4.10 -3.79 -20.77
N ALA A 110 5.01 -3.04 -21.42
CA ALA A 110 6.43 -2.98 -21.08
C ALA A 110 6.74 -2.74 -19.58
N SER A 111 5.89 -1.99 -18.87
CA SER A 111 6.06 -1.71 -17.44
C SER A 111 5.86 -2.92 -16.51
N TRP A 112 5.25 -4.00 -16.99
CA TRP A 112 5.09 -5.25 -16.24
C TRP A 112 6.20 -6.26 -16.55
N GLU A 113 6.74 -6.24 -17.76
CA GLU A 113 7.91 -7.04 -18.14
C GLU A 113 9.11 -6.68 -17.26
N GLU A 114 9.40 -5.38 -17.13
CA GLU A 114 10.46 -4.88 -16.23
C GLU A 114 10.27 -5.33 -14.77
N ARG A 115 9.02 -5.36 -14.27
CA ARG A 115 8.72 -5.81 -12.89
C ARG A 115 8.95 -7.30 -12.70
N VAL A 116 8.61 -8.10 -13.70
CA VAL A 116 8.80 -9.55 -13.67
C VAL A 116 10.30 -9.87 -13.54
N ASP A 117 11.15 -9.21 -14.31
CA ASP A 117 12.62 -9.36 -14.22
C ASP A 117 13.15 -8.95 -12.84
N ILE A 118 12.70 -7.80 -12.33
CA ILE A 118 13.06 -7.34 -10.98
C ILE A 118 12.64 -8.35 -9.92
N TRP A 119 11.40 -8.87 -9.97
CA TRP A 119 10.92 -9.83 -8.98
C TRP A 119 11.67 -11.15 -9.02
N MET A 120 11.98 -11.67 -10.22
CA MET A 120 12.80 -12.88 -10.37
C MET A 120 14.15 -12.71 -9.67
N LYS A 121 14.85 -11.59 -9.93
CA LYS A 121 16.15 -11.34 -9.31
C LYS A 121 16.05 -11.12 -7.79
N VAL A 122 15.06 -10.37 -7.34
CA VAL A 122 14.83 -10.12 -5.91
C VAL A 122 14.58 -11.42 -5.16
N ILE A 123 13.80 -12.34 -5.74
CA ILE A 123 13.54 -13.65 -5.14
C ILE A 123 14.80 -14.50 -5.09
N GLU A 124 15.62 -14.50 -6.15
CA GLU A 124 16.94 -15.17 -6.16
C GLU A 124 17.81 -14.67 -5.00
N LEU A 125 17.98 -13.35 -4.88
CA LEU A 125 18.76 -12.73 -3.80
C LEU A 125 18.19 -13.03 -2.41
N ILE A 126 16.86 -13.01 -2.24
CA ILE A 126 16.22 -13.41 -0.97
C ILE A 126 16.59 -14.84 -0.58
N ASN A 127 16.66 -15.76 -1.56
CA ASN A 127 16.99 -17.16 -1.31
C ASN A 127 18.49 -17.37 -0.96
N GLU A 128 19.38 -16.49 -1.43
CA GLU A 128 20.79 -16.51 -1.05
C GLU A 128 21.03 -16.09 0.41
N ARG A 129 20.28 -15.09 0.91
CA ARG A 129 20.42 -14.56 2.28
C ARG A 129 19.07 -14.44 3.01
N PRO A 130 18.37 -15.56 3.28
CA PRO A 130 16.98 -15.53 3.73
C PRO A 130 16.80 -15.01 5.17
N ILE A 131 17.83 -15.08 6.00
CA ILE A 131 17.74 -14.69 7.41
C ILE A 131 18.08 -13.22 7.59
N LEU A 132 19.26 -12.78 7.11
CA LEU A 132 19.75 -11.42 7.38
C LEU A 132 19.45 -10.42 6.25
N GLY A 133 19.11 -10.90 5.06
CA GLY A 133 19.00 -10.04 3.88
C GLY A 133 20.35 -9.52 3.40
N TRP A 134 20.30 -8.49 2.57
CA TRP A 134 21.46 -7.91 1.89
C TRP A 134 21.93 -6.56 2.44
N GLY A 135 21.17 -5.97 3.36
CA GLY A 135 21.42 -4.62 3.88
C GLY A 135 20.39 -3.61 3.35
N LEU A 136 20.17 -2.56 4.13
CA LEU A 136 19.24 -1.49 3.75
C LEU A 136 19.66 -0.82 2.44
N ASP A 137 18.66 -0.43 1.66
CA ASP A 137 18.80 0.26 0.38
C ASP A 137 19.46 -0.57 -0.74
N THR A 138 19.72 -1.87 -0.53
CA THR A 138 20.23 -2.77 -1.58
C THR A 138 19.30 -2.80 -2.81
N SER A 139 18.00 -2.52 -2.62
CA SER A 139 17.07 -2.45 -3.74
C SER A 139 17.49 -1.44 -4.81
N SER A 140 18.05 -0.30 -4.38
CA SER A 140 18.42 0.81 -5.27
C SER A 140 19.60 0.47 -6.19
N ASP A 141 20.39 -0.55 -5.82
CA ASP A 141 21.56 -1.02 -6.58
C ASP A 141 21.27 -2.29 -7.42
N ILE A 142 20.01 -2.73 -7.50
CA ILE A 142 19.62 -3.98 -8.20
C ILE A 142 20.09 -4.00 -9.66
N GLU A 143 20.09 -2.86 -10.36
CA GLU A 143 20.57 -2.76 -11.75
C GLU A 143 22.05 -3.14 -11.86
N GLY A 144 22.88 -2.64 -10.95
CA GLY A 144 24.30 -3.01 -10.87
C GLY A 144 24.50 -4.50 -10.56
N ILE A 145 23.57 -5.11 -9.82
CA ILE A 145 23.60 -6.55 -9.50
C ILE A 145 23.14 -7.41 -10.69
N MET A 146 22.24 -6.90 -11.54
CA MET A 146 21.76 -7.63 -12.71
C MET A 146 22.76 -7.64 -13.88
N ASN A 147 23.79 -6.79 -13.87
CA ASN A 147 24.69 -6.56 -15.01
C ASN A 147 23.92 -6.24 -16.32
N THR A 148 22.71 -5.69 -16.19
CA THR A 148 21.87 -5.27 -17.31
C THR A 148 21.83 -3.76 -17.33
N SER A 149 22.24 -3.16 -18.44
CA SER A 149 21.89 -1.76 -18.71
C SER A 149 20.41 -1.75 -19.07
N PHE A 150 19.53 -1.40 -18.14
CA PHE A 150 18.23 -0.94 -18.58
C PHE A 150 18.52 0.36 -19.33
N ASP A 151 18.35 0.40 -20.66
CA ASP A 151 18.62 1.58 -21.50
C ASP A 151 17.81 2.83 -21.09
N LYS A 152 17.00 2.72 -20.04
CA LYS A 152 16.31 3.77 -19.33
C LYS A 152 16.68 3.67 -17.86
N VAL A 153 17.22 4.77 -17.32
CA VAL A 153 17.41 5.01 -15.89
C VAL A 153 16.05 4.92 -15.18
N ILE A 154 15.62 3.71 -14.84
CA ILE A 154 14.39 3.43 -14.12
C ILE A 154 14.77 3.21 -12.67
N GLN A 155 14.01 3.82 -11.75
CA GLN A 155 14.18 3.63 -10.31
C GLN A 155 14.04 2.14 -9.97
N VAL A 156 15.17 1.47 -9.78
CA VAL A 156 15.24 0.03 -9.55
C VAL A 156 14.78 -0.24 -8.12
N HIS A 157 13.52 -0.60 -7.96
CA HIS A 157 13.03 -1.16 -6.71
C HIS A 157 11.91 -2.14 -7.02
N PRO A 158 11.63 -3.12 -6.15
CA PRO A 158 10.68 -4.17 -6.46
C PRO A 158 9.23 -3.69 -6.69
N HIS A 159 8.90 -2.43 -6.42
CA HIS A 159 7.51 -1.93 -6.41
C HIS A 159 6.59 -2.77 -5.51
N ASN A 160 7.19 -3.46 -4.53
CA ASN A 160 6.56 -4.41 -3.63
C ASN A 160 7.33 -4.36 -2.31
N ILE A 161 6.81 -3.59 -1.36
CA ILE A 161 7.43 -3.29 -0.07
C ILE A 161 7.71 -4.56 0.74
N PRO A 162 6.82 -5.57 0.84
CA PRO A 162 7.18 -6.81 1.52
C PRO A 162 8.38 -7.54 0.91
N LEU A 163 8.47 -7.61 -0.42
CA LEU A 163 9.66 -8.17 -1.09
C LEU A 163 10.91 -7.33 -0.79
N GLN A 164 10.80 -6.00 -0.84
CA GLN A 164 11.91 -5.09 -0.56
C GLN A 164 12.41 -5.22 0.88
N ILE A 165 11.51 -5.16 1.86
CA ILE A 165 11.85 -5.36 3.28
C ILE A 165 12.49 -6.74 3.47
N ARG A 166 11.92 -7.78 2.86
CA ARG A 166 12.46 -9.14 2.93
C ARG A 166 13.87 -9.25 2.33
N LEU A 167 14.13 -8.61 1.20
CA LEU A 167 15.45 -8.57 0.55
C LEU A 167 16.49 -7.89 1.43
N GLU A 168 16.16 -6.72 1.95
CA GLU A 168 17.13 -5.85 2.60
C GLU A 168 17.41 -6.26 4.06
N THR A 169 16.37 -6.70 4.76
CA THR A 169 16.42 -6.94 6.22
C THR A 169 16.19 -8.39 6.63
N GLY A 170 15.91 -9.26 5.66
CA GLY A 170 15.68 -10.69 5.88
C GLY A 170 14.42 -11.01 6.69
N LEU A 171 14.49 -12.08 7.48
CA LEU A 171 13.37 -12.53 8.31
C LEU A 171 13.07 -11.61 9.50
N PRO A 172 14.08 -11.09 10.24
CA PRO A 172 13.81 -10.20 11.36
C PRO A 172 13.02 -8.96 10.96
N GLY A 173 13.42 -8.25 9.90
CA GLY A 173 12.71 -7.03 9.50
C GLY A 173 11.33 -7.31 8.90
N LEU A 174 11.15 -8.42 8.18
CA LEU A 174 9.81 -8.85 7.73
C LEU A 174 8.88 -9.15 8.93
N LEU A 175 9.38 -9.82 9.96
CA LEU A 175 8.61 -10.09 11.18
C LEU A 175 8.25 -8.79 11.93
N LEU A 176 9.19 -7.84 12.02
CA LEU A 176 8.93 -6.52 12.60
C LEU A 176 7.86 -5.76 11.80
N PHE A 177 7.91 -5.81 10.46
CA PHE A 177 6.90 -5.20 9.61
C PHE A 177 5.52 -5.83 9.81
N CYS A 178 5.43 -7.17 9.82
CA CYS A 178 4.19 -7.88 10.17
C CYS A 178 3.69 -7.51 11.58
N GLY A 179 4.60 -7.36 12.55
CA GLY A 179 4.28 -6.93 13.91
C GLY A 179 3.68 -5.53 13.96
N LEU A 180 4.25 -4.57 13.23
CA LEU A 180 3.74 -3.20 13.12
C LEU A 180 2.32 -3.18 12.54
N ILE A 181 2.09 -3.90 11.43
CA ILE A 181 0.76 -4.04 10.83
C ILE A 181 -0.21 -4.73 11.82
N GLY A 182 0.27 -5.74 12.55
CA GLY A 182 -0.48 -6.40 13.61
C GLY A 182 -0.92 -5.46 14.74
N VAL A 183 -0.05 -4.54 15.18
CA VAL A 183 -0.39 -3.51 16.19
C VAL A 183 -1.50 -2.58 15.67
N ILE A 184 -1.44 -2.18 14.40
CA ILE A 184 -2.51 -1.38 13.78
C ILE A 184 -3.82 -2.16 13.81
N TRP A 185 -3.84 -3.43 13.38
CA TRP A 185 -5.05 -4.26 13.45
C TRP A 185 -5.59 -4.44 14.87
N GLN A 186 -4.72 -4.62 15.87
CA GLN A 186 -5.13 -4.68 17.27
C GLN A 186 -5.79 -3.39 17.75
N TYR A 187 -5.27 -2.22 17.33
CA TYR A 187 -5.91 -0.94 17.60
C TYR A 187 -7.30 -0.87 16.95
N LEU A 188 -7.44 -1.31 15.70
CA LEU A 188 -8.71 -1.31 14.95
C LEU A 188 -9.77 -2.23 15.57
N LEU A 189 -9.36 -3.40 16.08
CA LEU A 189 -10.24 -4.33 16.79
C LEU A 189 -10.83 -3.75 18.09
N LYS A 190 -10.19 -2.74 18.67
CA LYS A 190 -10.63 -2.08 19.92
C LYS A 190 -11.52 -0.86 19.68
N GLN A 191 -11.75 -0.45 18.42
CA GLN A 191 -12.60 0.71 18.14
C GLN A 191 -14.08 0.37 18.32
N SER A 192 -14.80 1.19 19.09
CA SER A 192 -16.25 1.07 19.30
C SER A 192 -17.06 1.69 18.17
N ASP A 193 -16.57 2.80 17.60
CA ASP A 193 -17.19 3.46 16.45
C ASP A 193 -16.89 2.65 15.17
N ARG A 194 -17.92 2.01 14.63
CA ARG A 194 -17.85 1.16 13.44
C ARG A 194 -17.48 1.93 12.18
N ALA A 195 -18.03 3.14 12.03
CA ALA A 195 -17.75 3.97 10.86
C ALA A 195 -16.30 4.45 10.90
N PHE A 196 -15.78 4.77 12.09
CA PHE A 196 -14.38 5.12 12.28
C PHE A 196 -13.46 3.93 11.97
N ALA A 197 -13.78 2.75 12.50
CA ALA A 197 -13.03 1.53 12.22
C ALA A 197 -13.00 1.22 10.72
N ALA A 198 -14.13 1.29 10.04
CA ALA A 198 -14.24 1.06 8.60
C ALA A 198 -13.41 2.06 7.78
N ALA A 199 -13.40 3.35 8.15
CA ALA A 199 -12.57 4.35 7.49
C ALA A 199 -11.07 4.08 7.67
N CYS A 200 -10.65 3.71 8.89
CA CYS A 200 -9.26 3.33 9.14
C CYS A 200 -8.85 2.09 8.35
N VAL A 201 -9.71 1.06 8.32
CA VAL A 201 -9.47 -0.18 7.56
C VAL A 201 -9.35 0.13 6.06
N ALA A 202 -10.24 0.96 5.52
CA ALA A 202 -10.19 1.40 4.14
C ALA A 202 -8.86 2.08 3.79
N SER A 203 -8.41 3.04 4.62
CA SER A 203 -7.12 3.71 4.41
C SER A 203 -5.93 2.75 4.54
N LEU A 204 -5.98 1.80 5.48
CA LEU A 204 -4.95 0.76 5.60
C LEU A 204 -4.94 -0.15 4.36
N SER A 205 -6.09 -0.52 3.82
CA SER A 205 -6.17 -1.30 2.57
C SER A 205 -5.62 -0.54 1.36
N ILE A 206 -5.82 0.78 1.29
CA ILE A 206 -5.21 1.62 0.26
C ILE A 206 -3.69 1.63 0.40
N TYR A 207 -3.19 1.85 1.62
CA TYR A 207 -1.75 1.79 1.90
C TYR A 207 -1.16 0.44 1.50
N LEU A 208 -1.77 -0.66 1.94
CA LEU A 208 -1.30 -2.01 1.62
C LEU A 208 -1.33 -2.27 0.12
N CYS A 209 -2.36 -1.82 -0.60
CA CYS A 209 -2.42 -1.94 -2.06
C CYS A 209 -1.22 -1.26 -2.71
N PHE A 210 -0.96 0.01 -2.42
CA PHE A 210 0.20 0.73 -2.98
C PHE A 210 1.54 0.11 -2.54
N ALA A 211 1.61 -0.40 -1.32
CA ALA A 211 2.77 -1.10 -0.82
C ALA A 211 3.06 -2.39 -1.62
N MET A 212 2.06 -3.04 -2.21
CA MET A 212 2.28 -4.27 -3.00
C MET A 212 2.68 -4.01 -4.45
N VAL A 213 2.32 -2.86 -5.02
CA VAL A 213 2.42 -2.66 -6.49
C VAL A 213 2.98 -1.31 -6.94
N SER A 214 3.44 -0.42 -6.07
CA SER A 214 3.77 0.96 -6.51
C SER A 214 5.10 1.48 -6.04
N PHE A 215 5.30 1.69 -4.74
CA PHE A 215 6.35 2.62 -4.27
C PHE A 215 7.49 1.91 -3.55
N ASN A 216 8.66 2.56 -3.55
CA ASN A 216 9.79 2.19 -2.70
C ASN A 216 9.44 2.41 -1.22
N ALA A 217 9.80 1.46 -0.35
CA ALA A 217 9.55 1.52 1.08
C ALA A 217 10.18 2.76 1.75
N TRP A 218 11.35 3.20 1.28
CA TRP A 218 12.21 4.18 1.94
C TRP A 218 12.13 5.59 1.35
N HIS A 219 11.36 5.78 0.28
CA HIS A 219 11.27 7.10 -0.32
C HIS A 219 10.62 8.10 0.64
N SER A 220 11.30 9.23 0.88
CA SER A 220 10.89 10.25 1.86
C SER A 220 9.46 10.75 1.68
N TRP A 221 9.01 11.04 0.45
CA TRP A 221 7.64 11.51 0.21
C TRP A 221 6.59 10.46 0.60
N TRP A 222 6.89 9.17 0.41
CA TRP A 222 5.98 8.07 0.74
C TRP A 222 5.86 7.91 2.25
N LEU A 223 6.98 8.00 2.97
CA LEU A 223 7.00 8.02 4.43
C LEU A 223 6.24 9.23 4.98
N CYS A 224 6.50 10.44 4.46
CA CYS A 224 5.79 11.66 4.83
C CYS A 224 4.28 11.55 4.59
N THR A 225 3.87 10.94 3.47
CA THR A 225 2.46 10.69 3.15
C THR A 225 1.78 9.82 4.19
N GLN A 226 2.45 8.77 4.68
CA GLN A 226 1.92 7.91 5.75
C GLN A 226 1.78 8.67 7.07
N TYR A 227 2.82 9.42 7.48
CA TYR A 227 2.77 10.23 8.70
C TYR A 227 1.66 11.27 8.64
N LEU A 228 1.53 11.98 7.51
CA LEU A 228 0.49 12.98 7.31
C LEU A 228 -0.91 12.35 7.34
N ALA A 229 -1.09 11.17 6.74
CA ALA A 229 -2.35 10.44 6.80
C ALA A 229 -2.70 10.08 8.26
N VAL A 230 -1.77 9.49 9.02
CA VAL A 230 -2.01 9.13 10.43
C VAL A 230 -2.31 10.36 11.28
N LEU A 231 -1.55 11.45 11.15
CA LEU A 231 -1.80 12.70 11.88
C LEU A 231 -3.18 13.27 11.55
N THR A 232 -3.55 13.29 10.27
CA THR A 232 -4.86 13.78 9.81
C THR A 232 -5.99 12.93 10.41
N ILE A 233 -5.83 11.61 10.42
CA ILE A 233 -6.78 10.66 11.03
C ILE A 233 -6.96 10.92 12.53
N LEU A 234 -5.85 11.14 13.25
CA LEU A 234 -5.89 11.43 14.69
C LEU A 234 -6.54 12.78 14.99
N CYS A 235 -6.23 13.82 14.21
CA CYS A 235 -6.89 15.12 14.30
C CYS A 235 -8.40 14.99 14.06
N PHE A 236 -8.78 14.25 13.02
CA PHE A 236 -10.17 13.96 12.71
C PHE A 236 -10.89 13.24 13.85
N LYS A 237 -10.27 12.21 14.43
CA LYS A 237 -10.79 11.52 15.61
C LYS A 237 -11.00 12.48 16.80
N ALA A 238 -10.06 13.39 17.03
CA ALA A 238 -10.15 14.37 18.12
C ALA A 238 -11.23 15.45 17.89
N LEU A 239 -11.51 15.78 16.63
CA LEU A 239 -12.54 16.75 16.25
C LEU A 239 -13.95 16.14 16.15
N ALA A 240 -14.08 14.81 16.24
CA ALA A 240 -15.38 14.15 16.25
C ALA A 240 -16.12 14.49 17.57
N PRO A 241 -17.35 15.03 17.52
CA PRO A 241 -18.07 15.44 18.73
C PRO A 241 -18.33 14.23 19.65
N ALA A 242 -17.96 14.36 20.94
CA ALA A 242 -18.00 13.29 21.95
C ALA A 242 -19.44 12.82 22.28
N ASP A 243 -20.43 13.64 21.96
CA ASP A 243 -21.82 13.57 22.36
C ASP A 243 -22.75 12.88 21.32
N ARG A 244 -22.21 12.36 20.21
CA ARG A 244 -23.01 11.70 19.13
C ARG A 244 -22.45 10.36 18.63
N ILE A 245 -21.80 9.60 19.52
CA ILE A 245 -21.38 8.20 19.24
C ILE A 245 -22.57 7.21 19.35
N ILE A 246 -23.77 7.71 19.69
CA ILE A 246 -24.97 6.89 19.80
C ILE A 246 -25.63 6.74 18.42
N ASP A 247 -25.86 5.47 18.07
CA ASP A 247 -26.70 4.92 17.00
C ASP A 247 -26.20 4.95 15.54
N ILE A 248 -25.46 3.88 15.15
CA ILE A 248 -25.67 3.04 13.93
C ILE A 248 -25.25 1.57 14.19
#